data_AF-A0AAX3P0Y0-F1
#
_entry.id   AF-A0AAX3P0Y0-F1
#
_cell.length_a   1.000
_cell.length_b   1.000
_cell.length_c   1.000
_cell.angle_alpha   90.00
_cell.angle_beta   90.00
_cell.angle_gamma   90.00
#
_symmetry.space_group_name_H-M   'P 1'
#
loop_
_entity.id
_entity.type
_entity.pdbx_description
1 polymer ?
#
loop_
_entity_poly.entity_id
_entity_poly.type
_entity_poly.pdbx_seq_one_letter_code
_entity_poly.pdbx_strand_id
1 'polypeptide(L)'
;MDLLIAKQQANPVEYYVEAYAQHPDKPGIFCSYRGTVSREGLIISGEDFDCLLNGFIDHIFVETGVRCHSSTIKLHKLQLVQDDNFRKLFEVDEQHC
;
A
#
# COMPACT_ATOMS: atom_id res chain seq x y z
N MET A 1 32.15 -8.23 -23.21
CA MET A 1 31.44 -8.55 -21.96
C MET A 1 31.23 -7.21 -21.28
N ASP A 2 30.16 -6.51 -21.65
CA ASP A 2 29.84 -5.19 -21.10
C ASP A 2 28.62 -5.35 -20.21
N LEU A 3 28.90 -5.69 -18.96
CA LEU A 3 27.94 -5.60 -17.86
C LEU A 3 27.74 -4.11 -17.55
N LEU A 4 26.99 -3.43 -18.41
CA LEU A 4 26.24 -2.23 -18.05
C LEU A 4 25.17 -2.65 -17.04
N ILE A 5 25.61 -2.94 -15.82
CA ILE A 5 24.76 -2.91 -14.65
C ILE A 5 24.46 -1.42 -14.49
N ALA A 6 23.43 -0.97 -15.20
CA ALA A 6 22.73 0.22 -14.83
C ALA A 6 22.37 0.03 -13.35
N LYS A 7 23.13 0.69 -12.48
CA LYS A 7 22.61 1.11 -11.19
C LYS A 7 21.43 2.00 -11.55
N GLN A 8 20.29 1.37 -11.79
CA GLN A 8 19.00 2.03 -11.73
C GLN A 8 18.97 2.51 -10.29
N GLN A 9 19.35 3.78 -10.10
CA GLN A 9 19.08 4.48 -8.85
C GLN A 9 17.61 4.23 -8.62
N ALA A 10 17.32 3.39 -7.64
CA ALA A 10 15.99 3.15 -7.14
C ALA A 10 15.49 4.50 -6.64
N ASN A 11 14.94 5.32 -7.54
CA ASN A 11 14.22 6.49 -7.14
C ASN A 11 13.08 5.98 -6.26
N PRO A 12 12.97 6.47 -5.02
CA PRO A 12 11.91 6.01 -4.14
C PRO A 12 10.57 6.33 -4.83
N VAL A 13 9.81 5.29 -5.11
CA VAL A 13 8.47 5.37 -5.66
C VAL A 13 7.49 5.58 -4.53
N GLU A 14 6.56 6.49 -4.71
CA GLU A 14 5.54 6.79 -3.72
C GLU A 14 4.23 6.13 -4.09
N TYR A 15 3.62 5.44 -3.12
CA TYR A 15 2.32 4.82 -3.26
C TYR A 15 1.33 5.51 -2.33
N TYR A 16 0.26 6.08 -2.88
CA TYR A 16 -0.93 6.44 -2.13
C TYR A 16 -1.69 5.16 -1.82
N VAL A 17 -1.86 4.89 -0.54
CA VAL A 17 -2.54 3.71 -0.02
C VAL A 17 -3.78 4.19 0.74
N GLU A 18 -4.91 3.60 0.39
CA GLU A 18 -6.15 3.72 1.14
C GLU A 18 -6.60 2.34 1.56
N ALA A 19 -6.81 2.14 2.86
CA ALA A 19 -7.30 0.88 3.40
C ALA A 19 -8.39 1.13 4.44
N TYR A 20 -9.33 0.20 4.52
CA TYR A 20 -10.32 0.15 5.57
C TYR A 20 -9.94 -0.93 6.56
N ALA A 21 -9.96 -0.61 7.85
CA ALA A 21 -9.82 -1.62 8.89
C ALA A 21 -10.92 -1.43 9.93
N GLN A 22 -11.36 -2.54 10.51
CA GLN A 22 -12.25 -2.50 11.65
C GLN A 22 -11.48 -1.99 12.87
N HIS A 23 -12.07 -1.07 13.63
CA HIS A 23 -11.48 -0.57 14.85
C HIS A 23 -11.33 -1.72 15.87
N PRO A 24 -10.13 -1.93 16.46
CA PRO A 24 -9.88 -3.07 17.34
C PRO A 24 -10.81 -3.08 18.56
N ASP A 25 -11.06 -1.92 19.16
CA ASP A 25 -11.92 -1.81 20.35
C ASP A 25 -13.41 -1.63 20.06
N LYS A 26 -13.81 -1.41 18.81
CA LYS A 26 -15.19 -1.05 18.47
C LYS A 26 -15.70 -1.94 17.34
N PRO A 27 -16.24 -3.13 17.67
CA PRO A 27 -16.74 -4.04 16.67
C PRO A 27 -17.87 -3.40 15.87
N GLY A 28 -17.81 -3.50 14.54
CA GLY A 28 -18.76 -2.87 13.62
C GLY A 28 -18.43 -1.41 13.23
N ILE A 29 -17.39 -0.79 13.80
CA ILE A 29 -16.88 0.49 13.32
C ILE A 29 -15.72 0.23 12.36
N PHE A 30 -15.86 0.73 11.14
CA PHE A 30 -14.81 0.71 10.12
C PHE A 30 -14.18 2.09 10.03
N CYS A 31 -12.86 2.12 10.07
CA CYS A 31 -12.07 3.32 9.91
C CYS A 31 -11.36 3.27 8.56
N SER A 32 -11.44 4.37 7.83
CA SER A 32 -10.68 4.59 6.60
C SER A 32 -9.34 5.22 6.94
N TYR A 33 -8.26 4.57 6.52
CA TYR A 33 -6.91 5.09 6.64
C TYR A 33 -6.36 5.37 5.26
N ARG A 34 -5.75 6.54 5.11
CA ARG A 34 -5.10 6.97 3.88
C ARG A 34 -3.73 7.53 4.21
N GLY A 35 -2.75 7.19 3.40
CA GLY A 35 -1.40 7.70 3.57
C GLY A 35 -0.54 7.42 2.35
N THR A 36 0.62 8.04 2.32
CA THR A 36 1.60 7.84 1.26
C THR A 36 2.77 7.05 1.82
N VAL A 37 3.12 5.96 1.16
CA VAL A 37 4.25 5.10 1.55
C VAL A 37 5.31 5.18 0.45
N SER A 38 6.52 5.59 0.82
CA SER A 38 7.67 5.58 -0.09
C SER A 38 8.32 4.19 -0.07
N ARG A 39 8.65 3.65 -1.24
CA ARG A 39 9.36 2.37 -1.41
C ARG A 39 10.51 2.52 -2.40
N GLU A 40 11.55 1.71 -2.22
CA GLU A 40 12.72 1.68 -3.13
C GLU A 40 12.42 0.96 -4.47
N GLY A 41 11.20 0.48 -4.71
CA GLY A 41 10.87 -0.24 -5.93
C GLY A 41 9.38 -0.48 -6.13
N LEU A 42 9.02 -0.85 -7.36
CA LEU A 42 7.64 -1.15 -7.74
C LEU A 42 7.13 -2.42 -7.05
N ILE A 43 5.84 -2.45 -6.75
CA ILE A 43 5.16 -3.66 -6.28
C ILE A 43 4.96 -4.59 -7.47
N ILE A 44 5.77 -5.65 -7.52
CA ILE A 44 5.76 -6.64 -8.61
C ILE A 44 5.37 -8.04 -8.13
N SER A 45 5.23 -8.23 -6.82
CA SER A 45 4.93 -9.51 -6.19
C SER A 45 3.93 -9.36 -5.04
N GLY A 46 3.31 -10.47 -4.64
CA GLY A 46 2.46 -10.52 -3.43
C GLY A 46 3.24 -10.23 -2.15
N GLU A 47 4.50 -10.65 -2.07
CA GLU A 47 5.38 -10.35 -0.92
C GLU A 47 5.68 -8.86 -0.79
N ASP A 48 5.84 -8.15 -1.92
CA ASP A 48 5.96 -6.69 -1.92
C ASP A 48 4.69 -6.03 -1.39
N PHE A 49 3.54 -6.56 -1.78
CA PHE A 49 2.25 -6.07 -1.31
C PHE A 49 2.09 -6.28 0.20
N ASP A 50 2.41 -7.46 0.72
CA ASP A 50 2.37 -7.76 2.17
C ASP A 50 3.33 -6.85 2.95
N CYS A 51 4.54 -6.62 2.42
CA CYS A 51 5.48 -5.67 3.01
C CYS A 51 4.92 -4.24 3.07
N LEU A 52 4.24 -3.79 2.01
CA LEU A 52 3.60 -2.48 1.97
C LEU A 52 2.45 -2.39 2.97
N LEU A 53 1.61 -3.42 3.04
CA LEU A 53 0.48 -3.48 3.97
C LEU A 53 0.96 -3.43 5.42
N ASN A 54 2.02 -4.17 5.76
CA ASN A 54 2.61 -4.14 7.09
C ASN A 54 3.20 -2.76 7.43
N GLY A 55 3.94 -2.15 6.51
CA GLY A 55 4.44 -0.78 6.69
C GLY A 55 3.31 0.24 6.85
N PHE A 56 2.19 0.05 6.16
CA PHE A 56 1.01 0.90 6.28
C PHE A 56 0.30 0.73 7.62
N ILE A 57 0.20 -0.50 8.15
CA ILE A 57 -0.32 -0.77 9.49
C ILE A 57 0.53 -0.05 10.55
N ASP A 58 1.85 -0.11 10.43
CA ASP A 58 2.76 0.58 11.35
C ASP A 58 2.60 2.10 11.24
N HIS A 59 2.44 2.63 10.02
CA HIS A 59 2.17 4.04 9.80
C HIS A 59 0.86 4.49 10.47
N ILE A 60 -0.23 3.73 10.28
CA ILE A 60 -1.52 3.97 10.94
C ILE A 60 -1.35 3.97 12.46
N PHE A 61 -0.60 3.01 13.00
CA PHE A 61 -0.37 2.94 14.43
C PHE A 61 0.41 4.15 14.97
N VAL A 62 1.42 4.61 14.23
CA VAL A 62 2.18 5.81 14.61
C VAL A 62 1.33 7.08 14.54
N GLU A 63 0.48 7.23 13.51
CA GLU A 63 -0.34 8.43 13.34
C GLU A 63 -1.57 8.47 14.25
N THR A 64 -2.22 7.32 14.44
CA THR A 64 -3.54 7.26 15.10
C THR A 64 -3.51 6.57 16.46
N GLY A 65 -2.42 5.85 16.79
CA GLY A 65 -2.34 4.99 17.97
C GLY A 65 -3.12 3.67 17.83
N VAL A 66 -3.80 3.44 16.70
CA VAL A 66 -4.64 2.26 16.49
C VAL A 66 -3.84 1.19 15.75
N ARG A 67 -3.69 0.01 16.36
CA ARG A 67 -3.02 -1.13 15.71
C ARG A 67 -4.05 -2.00 14.99
N CYS A 68 -4.13 -1.83 13.68
CA CYS A 68 -4.94 -2.69 12.81
C CYS A 68 -4.28 -4.07 12.67
N HIS A 69 -5.08 -5.13 12.59
CA HIS A 69 -4.55 -6.47 12.32
C HIS A 69 -4.48 -6.69 10.80
N SER A 70 -3.42 -7.33 10.30
CA SER A 70 -3.23 -7.61 8.87
C SER A 70 -4.37 -8.41 8.24
N SER A 71 -5.04 -9.25 9.05
CA SER A 71 -6.24 -10.00 8.64
C SER A 71 -7.53 -9.17 8.55
N THR A 72 -7.54 -7.98 9.14
CA THR A 72 -8.73 -7.10 9.26
C THR A 72 -8.63 -5.85 8.39
N ILE A 73 -7.43 -5.48 7.97
CA ILE A 73 -7.20 -4.37 7.05
C ILE A 73 -7.46 -4.86 5.62
N LYS A 74 -8.35 -4.17 4.92
CA LYS A 74 -8.63 -4.39 3.51
C LYS A 74 -8.14 -3.18 2.75
N LEU A 75 -7.14 -3.41 1.91
CA LEU A 75 -6.67 -2.39 0.99
C LEU A 75 -7.80 -2.10 -0.01
N HIS A 76 -8.17 -0.84 -0.12
CA HIS A 76 -9.21 -0.38 -1.02
C HIS A 76 -8.62 0.20 -2.29
N LYS A 77 -7.57 1.02 -2.14
CA LYS A 77 -6.94 1.70 -3.26
C LYS A 77 -5.44 1.77 -3.06
N LEU A 78 -4.73 1.44 -4.12
CA LEU A 78 -3.28 1.57 -4.20
C LEU A 78 -2.97 2.30 -5.50
N GLN A 79 -2.36 3.47 -5.40
CA GLN A 79 -2.05 4.30 -6.55
C GLN A 79 -0.60 4.77 -6.48
N LEU A 80 0.16 4.53 -7.54
CA LEU A 80 1.51 5.08 -7.69
C LEU A 80 1.40 6.61 -7.90
N VAL A 81 2.05 7.39 -7.05
CA VAL A 81 2.05 8.87 -7.05
C VAL A 81 3.00 9.43 -8.11
N GLN A 82 3.97 8.64 -8.58
CA GLN A 82 5.07 9.11 -9.43
C GLN A 82 4.88 8.99 -10.95
N ASP A 83 3.73 8.58 -11.46
CA ASP A 83 3.56 8.56 -12.91
C ASP A 83 2.15 9.01 -13.33
N ASP A 84 2.08 10.17 -13.98
CA ASP A 84 0.94 10.58 -14.81
C ASP A 84 0.56 9.50 -15.85
N ASN A 85 1.42 8.51 -16.15
CA ASN A 85 1.12 7.37 -17.02
C ASN A 85 0.64 6.09 -16.31
N PHE A 86 0.75 5.94 -14.99
CA PHE A 86 0.42 4.69 -14.29
C PHE A 86 -1.05 4.64 -13.81
N ARG A 87 -1.93 5.38 -14.49
CA ARG A 87 -3.34 5.55 -14.16
C ARG A 87 -4.20 4.29 -14.41
N LYS A 88 -3.61 3.10 -14.48
CA LYS A 88 -4.24 1.93 -15.13
C LYS A 88 -3.84 0.54 -14.63
N LEU A 89 -3.33 0.38 -13.40
CA LEU A 89 -2.86 -0.95 -12.99
C LEU A 89 -3.62 -1.67 -11.88
N PHE A 90 -4.47 -1.01 -11.09
CA PHE A 90 -5.30 -1.73 -10.11
C PHE A 90 -6.68 -1.07 -9.92
N GLU A 91 -7.53 -1.17 -10.94
CA GLU A 91 -8.97 -1.28 -10.66
C GLU A 91 -9.18 -2.74 -10.22
N VAL A 92 -9.35 -2.95 -8.90
CA VAL A 92 -9.80 -4.24 -8.41
C VAL A 92 -11.26 -4.34 -8.84
N ASP A 93 -11.49 -5.10 -9.92
CA ASP A 93 -12.81 -5.38 -10.49
C ASP A 93 -13.71 -5.94 -9.38
N GLU A 94 -14.66 -5.14 -8.87
CA GLU A 94 -15.73 -5.55 -7.95
C GLU A 94 -16.78 -6.42 -8.67
N GLN A 95 -16.37 -7.35 -9.53
CA GLN A 95 -17.25 -8.43 -9.95
C GLN A 95 -17.01 -9.62 -9.03
N HIS A 96 -17.85 -9.75 -8.00
CA HIS A 96 -18.52 -10.99 -7.63
C HIS A 96 -19.65 -10.62 -6.65
N CYS A 97 -20.83 -10.39 -7.24
CA CYS A 97 -22.13 -10.36 -6.57
C CYS A 97 -22.59 -11.81 -6.34
#